data_AF-A0A270BCL4-F1
#
_entry.id   AF-A0A270BCL4-F1
#
_cell.length_a   1.000
_cell.length_b   1.000
_cell.length_c   1.000
_cell.angle_alpha   90.00
_cell.angle_beta   90.00
_cell.angle_gamma   90.00
#
_symmetry.space_group_name_H-M   'P 1'
#
loop_
_entity.id
_entity.type
_entity.pdbx_description
1 polymer ?
#
loop_
_entity_poly.entity_id
_entity_poly.type
_entity_poly.pdbx_seq_one_letter_code
_entity_poly.pdbx_strand_id
1 'polypeptide(L)'
;MAGRISGLKINRSELGSLDGAMREKRESAIRKYYESVDWALDISDAKFPNGATFEAIPGDKILRDPSTQILVKREKLAGRDWRALDYERSAIDIAISWFENGSMFDSVVIVPRSDSKYRAKDQEILEMLRQEGVAEPD
;
A
#
# COMPACT_ATOMS: atom_id res chain seq x y z
N MET A 1 6.01 -24.05 5.60
CA MET A 1 5.92 -23.27 6.85
C MET A 1 5.59 -21.84 6.47
N ALA A 2 4.46 -21.30 6.90
CA ALA A 2 4.14 -19.88 6.73
C ALA A 2 4.63 -19.11 7.98
N GLY A 3 5.56 -18.18 7.79
CA GLY A 3 6.11 -17.35 8.88
C GLY A 3 5.21 -16.16 9.19
N ARG A 4 5.27 -15.65 10.43
CA ARG A 4 4.61 -14.40 10.84
C ARG A 4 5.61 -13.25 10.70
N ILE A 5 5.23 -12.19 9.98
CA ILE A 5 6.02 -10.96 9.88
C ILE A 5 5.33 -9.90 10.74
N SER A 6 5.90 -9.62 11.93
CA SER A 6 5.29 -8.72 12.92
C SER A 6 5.33 -7.25 12.52
N GLY A 7 6.31 -6.86 11.70
CA GLY A 7 6.43 -5.51 11.16
C GLY A 7 7.44 -5.49 10.03
N LEU A 8 6.97 -5.16 8.83
CA LEU A 8 7.82 -4.88 7.67
C LEU A 8 7.36 -3.53 7.12
N LYS A 9 8.25 -2.54 7.20
CA LYS A 9 8.01 -1.19 6.71
C LYS A 9 8.91 -0.95 5.51
N ILE A 10 8.38 -1.15 4.31
CA ILE A 10 9.07 -0.83 3.05
C ILE A 10 8.61 0.55 2.61
N ASN A 11 9.05 1.57 3.35
CA ASN A 11 8.68 2.95 3.10
C ASN A 11 9.84 3.70 2.49
N ARG A 12 9.51 4.63 1.60
CA ARG A 12 10.48 5.53 0.98
C ARG A 12 10.48 6.90 1.63
N SER A 13 10.11 7.02 2.91
CA SER A 13 10.31 8.26 3.64
C SER A 13 11.81 8.51 3.78
N GLU A 14 12.42 9.03 2.72
CA GLU A 14 13.77 9.56 2.74
C GLU A 14 13.70 10.81 3.60
N LEU A 15 13.96 10.62 4.90
CA LEU A 15 14.16 11.70 5.84
C LEU A 15 15.46 12.43 5.45
N GLY A 16 15.39 13.28 4.42
CA GLY A 16 16.27 14.43 4.19
C GLY A 16 17.70 14.21 3.72
N SER A 17 18.11 13.03 3.22
CA SER A 17 19.54 12.76 2.93
C SER A 17 19.99 12.92 1.47
N LEU A 18 19.09 13.06 0.50
CA LEU A 18 19.43 13.28 -0.91
C LEU A 18 19.02 14.66 -1.39
N ASP A 19 19.89 15.31 -2.19
CA ASP A 19 19.49 16.47 -2.98
C ASP A 19 18.47 16.07 -4.06
N GLY A 20 17.72 17.05 -4.59
CA GLY A 20 16.61 16.80 -5.52
C GLY A 20 17.02 16.07 -6.79
N ALA A 21 18.21 16.37 -7.34
CA ALA A 21 18.69 15.77 -8.58
C ALA A 21 19.11 14.30 -8.40
N MET A 22 19.79 13.99 -7.30
CA MET A 22 20.16 12.62 -6.96
C MET A 22 18.91 11.77 -6.70
N ARG A 23 17.92 12.34 -6.01
CA ARG A 23 16.61 11.69 -5.81
C ARG A 23 15.94 11.38 -7.14
N GLU A 24 15.76 12.37 -8.02
CA GLU A 24 15.12 12.16 -9.33
C GLU A 24 15.84 11.10 -10.19
N LYS A 25 17.17 11.13 -10.21
CA LYS A 25 17.99 10.13 -10.91
C LYS A 25 17.75 8.72 -10.36
N ARG A 26 17.74 8.57 -9.03
CA ARG A 26 17.48 7.28 -8.36
C ARG A 26 16.06 6.80 -8.66
N GLU A 27 15.08 7.68 -8.54
CA GLU A 27 13.67 7.37 -8.80
C GLU A 27 13.47 6.92 -10.25
N SER A 28 14.06 7.62 -11.22
CA SER A 28 14.02 7.24 -12.63
C SER A 28 14.64 5.87 -12.89
N ALA A 29 15.78 5.57 -12.26
CA ALA A 29 16.42 4.26 -12.40
C ALA A 29 15.55 3.12 -11.81
N ILE A 30 14.90 3.36 -10.66
CA ILE A 30 14.01 2.38 -10.04
C ILE A 30 12.74 2.16 -10.90
N ARG A 31 12.14 3.21 -11.47
CA ARG A 31 10.98 3.08 -12.37
C ARG A 31 11.33 2.20 -13.56
N LYS A 32 12.44 2.54 -14.23
CA LYS A 32 12.95 1.80 -15.39
C LYS A 32 13.24 0.34 -15.09
N TYR A 33 13.74 0.04 -13.90
CA TYR A 33 13.93 -1.35 -13.47
C TYR A 33 12.59 -2.09 -13.44
N TYR A 34 11.58 -1.55 -12.75
CA TYR A 34 10.28 -2.20 -12.59
C TYR A 34 9.44 -2.28 -13.88
N GLU A 35 9.75 -1.50 -14.92
CA GLU A 35 9.15 -1.66 -16.26
C GLU A 35 9.43 -3.04 -16.88
N SER A 36 10.57 -3.65 -16.53
CA SER A 36 11.00 -4.96 -17.05
C SER A 36 10.68 -6.15 -16.14
N VAL A 37 10.07 -5.89 -14.98
CA VAL A 37 9.81 -6.89 -13.94
C VAL A 37 8.34 -7.31 -13.97
N ASP A 38 8.10 -8.62 -14.05
CA ASP A 38 6.74 -9.17 -14.03
C ASP A 38 6.11 -9.09 -12.63
N TRP A 39 6.86 -9.53 -11.62
CA TRP A 39 6.48 -9.46 -10.20
C TRP A 39 7.72 -9.24 -9.33
N ALA A 40 7.53 -8.63 -8.16
CA ALA A 40 8.61 -8.16 -7.29
C ALA A 40 8.59 -8.76 -5.89
N LEU A 41 7.40 -9.08 -5.38
CA LEU A 41 7.22 -9.62 -4.04
C LEU A 41 5.93 -10.45 -3.99
N ASP A 42 5.99 -11.59 -3.32
CA ASP A 42 4.80 -12.39 -3.02
C ASP A 42 4.50 -12.33 -1.52
N ILE A 43 3.33 -11.79 -1.20
CA ILE A 43 2.76 -11.71 0.16
C ILE A 43 1.39 -12.37 0.24
N SER A 44 0.98 -13.14 -0.78
CA SER A 44 -0.34 -13.78 -0.85
C SER A 44 -0.67 -14.59 0.41
N ASP A 45 0.29 -15.35 0.92
CA ASP A 45 0.14 -16.15 2.15
C ASP A 45 0.65 -15.44 3.43
N ALA A 46 1.15 -14.21 3.32
CA ALA A 46 1.77 -13.50 4.44
C ALA A 46 0.72 -12.91 5.40
N LYS A 47 1.01 -12.98 6.70
CA LYS A 47 0.19 -12.38 7.76
C LYS A 47 0.94 -11.27 8.46
N PHE A 48 0.30 -10.11 8.55
CA PHE A 48 0.83 -8.90 9.19
C PHE A 48 -0.02 -8.56 10.42
N PRO A 49 0.35 -8.99 11.64
CA PRO A 49 -0.41 -8.70 12.86
C PRO A 49 -0.73 -7.22 13.05
N ASN A 50 0.22 -6.36 12.69
CA ASN A 50 0.14 -4.91 12.84
C ASN A 50 -0.20 -4.16 11.53
N GLY A 51 -0.56 -4.88 10.47
CA GLY A 51 -0.72 -4.31 9.13
C GLY A 51 0.62 -3.97 8.47
N ALA A 52 0.56 -3.59 7.19
CA ALA A 52 1.73 -3.19 6.40
C ALA A 52 1.33 -2.30 5.21
N THR A 53 2.28 -1.50 4.74
CA THR A 53 2.19 -0.74 3.48
C THR A 53 3.45 -0.92 2.66
N PHE A 54 3.32 -0.97 1.34
CA PHE A 54 4.42 -1.27 0.42
C PHE A 54 4.66 -0.10 -0.55
N GLU A 55 5.15 1.03 -0.05
CA GLU A 55 5.27 2.27 -0.84
C GLU A 55 6.49 2.29 -1.79
N ALA A 56 7.48 1.43 -1.55
CA ALA A 56 8.71 1.38 -2.34
C ALA A 56 8.73 0.29 -3.43
N ILE A 57 7.62 -0.41 -3.63
CA ILE A 57 7.41 -1.39 -4.72
C ILE A 57 6.10 -0.99 -5.43
N PRO A 58 6.03 -1.03 -6.77
CA PRO A 58 4.74 -0.83 -7.45
C PRO A 58 3.74 -1.89 -6.99
N GLY A 59 2.58 -1.47 -6.48
CA GLY A 59 1.58 -2.38 -5.93
C GLY A 59 1.07 -3.41 -6.95
N ASP A 60 1.04 -3.08 -8.24
CA ASP A 60 0.69 -3.97 -9.35
C ASP A 60 1.76 -5.05 -9.64
N LYS A 61 2.94 -4.95 -9.02
CA LYS A 61 4.01 -5.96 -9.08
C LYS A 61 4.05 -6.82 -7.82
N ILE A 62 3.10 -6.67 -6.90
CA ILE A 62 3.01 -7.46 -5.67
C ILE A 62 1.93 -8.52 -5.84
N LEU A 63 2.32 -9.80 -5.72
CA LEU A 63 1.36 -10.89 -5.61
C LEU A 63 0.75 -10.83 -4.20
N ARG A 64 -0.58 -10.71 -4.15
CA ARG A 64 -1.34 -10.42 -2.92
C ARG A 64 -2.57 -11.30 -2.83
N ASP A 65 -3.09 -11.49 -1.62
CA ASP A 65 -4.43 -12.03 -1.42
C ASP A 65 -5.44 -10.87 -1.55
N PRO A 66 -6.23 -10.79 -2.65
CA PRO A 66 -7.13 -9.67 -2.86
C PRO A 66 -8.26 -9.61 -1.84
N SER A 67 -8.57 -10.70 -1.14
CA SER A 67 -9.63 -10.73 -0.12
C SER A 67 -9.24 -9.96 1.14
N THR A 68 -7.94 -9.98 1.50
CA THR A 68 -7.43 -9.38 2.73
C THR A 68 -6.45 -8.23 2.51
N GLN A 69 -5.93 -8.04 1.30
CA GLN A 69 -4.88 -7.07 0.99
C GLN A 69 -5.34 -6.23 -0.20
N ILE A 70 -5.50 -4.91 -0.03
CA ILE A 70 -6.06 -4.04 -1.08
C ILE A 70 -4.97 -3.40 -1.94
N LEU A 71 -5.28 -3.22 -3.22
CA LEU A 71 -4.52 -2.40 -4.15
C LEU A 71 -5.21 -1.05 -4.30
N VAL A 72 -4.49 0.03 -4.03
CA VAL A 72 -4.96 1.40 -4.26
C VAL A 72 -4.15 1.99 -5.41
N LYS A 73 -4.83 2.54 -6.42
CA LYS A 73 -4.18 3.25 -7.53
C LYS A 73 -4.37 4.75 -7.41
N ARG A 74 -3.36 5.52 -7.79
CA ARG A 74 -3.35 6.99 -7.71
C ARG A 74 -4.49 7.62 -8.49
N GLU A 75 -4.80 7.07 -9.67
CA GLU A 75 -5.95 7.51 -10.48
C GLU A 75 -7.30 7.39 -9.75
N LYS A 76 -7.42 6.45 -8.80
CA LYS A 76 -8.67 6.27 -8.03
C LYS A 76 -8.82 7.34 -6.96
N LEU A 77 -7.71 7.92 -6.48
CA LEU A 77 -7.73 8.99 -5.48
C LEU A 77 -8.08 10.35 -6.07
N ALA A 78 -7.63 10.65 -7.30
CA ALA A 78 -7.74 11.96 -7.92
C ALA A 78 -9.18 12.47 -8.17
N GLY A 79 -10.18 11.57 -8.11
CA GLY A 79 -11.59 11.90 -8.35
C GLY A 79 -12.53 11.59 -7.19
N ARG A 80 -12.00 11.31 -5.99
CA ARG A 80 -12.81 10.85 -4.85
C ARG A 80 -12.42 11.58 -3.58
N ASP A 81 -13.43 11.93 -2.77
CA ASP A 81 -13.19 12.47 -1.43
C ASP A 81 -13.00 11.33 -0.42
N TRP A 82 -11.98 10.50 -0.66
CA TRP A 82 -11.68 9.36 0.19
C TRP A 82 -11.38 9.79 1.63
N ARG A 83 -10.91 11.03 1.83
CA ARG A 83 -10.61 11.60 3.16
C ARG A 83 -11.86 11.85 4.01
N ALA A 84 -13.03 12.01 3.38
CA ALA A 84 -14.31 12.20 4.07
C ALA A 84 -14.99 10.89 4.50
N LEU A 85 -14.44 9.74 4.10
CA LEU A 85 -14.96 8.42 4.48
C LEU A 85 -14.73 8.15 5.98
N ASP A 86 -15.58 7.33 6.59
CA ASP A 86 -15.42 6.93 7.98
C ASP A 86 -14.46 5.73 8.09
N TYR A 87 -13.27 5.98 8.66
CA TYR A 87 -12.24 4.97 8.90
C TYR A 87 -12.26 4.40 10.33
N GLU A 88 -13.17 4.85 11.18
CA GLU A 88 -13.25 4.52 12.60
C GLU A 88 -11.88 4.59 13.33
N ARG A 89 -11.31 3.43 13.70
CA ARG A 89 -9.99 3.27 14.35
C ARG A 89 -8.99 2.54 13.46
N SER A 90 -9.25 2.51 12.16
CA SER A 90 -8.28 2.03 11.19
C SER A 90 -7.23 3.11 10.94
N ALA A 91 -6.04 2.69 10.53
CA ALA A 91 -4.96 3.59 10.11
C ALA A 91 -4.80 3.58 8.58
N ILE A 92 -5.80 3.09 7.86
CA ILE A 92 -5.76 2.93 6.40
C ILE A 92 -5.81 4.29 5.69
N ASP A 93 -6.52 5.28 6.23
CA ASP A 93 -6.49 6.68 5.78
C ASP A 93 -5.09 7.29 5.84
N ILE A 94 -4.36 7.01 6.91
CA ILE A 94 -2.96 7.42 7.10
C ILE A 94 -2.08 6.72 6.05
N ALA A 95 -2.29 5.42 5.82
CA ALA A 95 -1.58 4.67 4.78
C ALA A 95 -1.83 5.21 3.37
N ILE A 96 -3.08 5.54 3.02
CA ILE A 96 -3.43 6.16 1.72
C ILE A 96 -2.77 7.55 1.63
N SER A 97 -2.80 8.33 2.71
CA SER A 97 -2.14 9.64 2.77
C SER A 97 -0.64 9.53 2.49
N TRP A 98 0.05 8.55 3.08
CA TRP A 98 1.49 8.35 2.84
C TRP A 98 1.78 7.92 1.42
N PHE A 99 0.95 7.05 0.83
CA PHE A 99 1.08 6.68 -0.58
C PHE A 99 0.91 7.88 -1.51
N GLU A 100 -0.15 8.65 -1.34
CA GLU A 100 -0.49 9.79 -2.18
C GLU A 100 0.62 10.84 -2.17
N ASN A 101 1.21 11.11 -0.99
CA ASN A 101 2.23 12.15 -0.82
C ASN A 101 3.68 11.66 -1.01
N GLY A 102 3.95 10.38 -0.82
CA GLY A 102 5.32 9.87 -0.63
C GLY A 102 5.78 8.83 -1.64
N SER A 103 4.87 8.07 -2.26
CA SER A 103 5.28 7.07 -3.25
C SER A 103 5.50 7.72 -4.61
N MET A 104 6.51 7.25 -5.36
CA MET A 104 6.63 7.60 -6.78
C MET A 104 5.74 6.72 -7.64
N PHE A 105 5.31 5.54 -7.16
CA PHE A 105 4.52 4.62 -7.97
C PHE A 105 3.06 5.06 -8.03
N ASP A 106 2.35 4.55 -9.02
CA ASP A 106 0.93 4.83 -9.25
C ASP A 106 0.01 3.84 -8.54
N SER A 107 0.58 2.89 -7.80
CA SER A 107 -0.14 1.84 -7.10
C SER A 107 0.57 1.46 -5.79
N VAL A 108 -0.20 1.09 -4.77
CA VAL A 108 0.31 0.60 -3.48
C VAL A 108 -0.54 -0.55 -2.97
N VAL A 109 0.10 -1.51 -2.29
CA VAL A 109 -0.62 -2.51 -1.50
C VAL A 109 -0.69 -2.06 -0.04
N ILE A 110 -1.90 -2.09 0.52
CA ILE A 110 -2.18 -1.84 1.93
C ILE A 110 -2.74 -3.13 2.53
N VAL A 111 -2.13 -3.57 3.63
CA VAL A 111 -2.50 -4.79 4.34
C VAL A 111 -3.02 -4.40 5.74
N PRO A 112 -4.28 -4.74 6.08
CA PRO A 112 -4.85 -4.48 7.39
C PRO A 112 -4.21 -5.36 8.47
N ARG A 113 -4.56 -5.09 9.73
CA ARG A 113 -4.09 -5.88 10.88
C ARG A 113 -4.73 -7.27 10.86
N SER A 114 -3.92 -8.32 10.69
CA SER A 114 -4.39 -9.71 10.64
C SER A 114 -4.59 -10.38 12.01
N ASP A 115 -4.02 -9.82 13.08
CA ASP A 115 -4.05 -10.42 14.43
C ASP A 115 -4.25 -9.31 15.47
N SER A 116 -5.46 -8.74 15.46
CA SER A 116 -5.85 -7.58 16.26
C SER A 116 -7.34 -7.66 16.58
N LYS A 117 -7.75 -7.13 17.74
CA LYS A 117 -9.18 -6.95 18.07
C LYS A 117 -9.91 -6.03 17.08
N TYR A 118 -9.16 -5.29 16.27
CA TYR A 118 -9.68 -4.40 15.23
C TYR A 118 -9.73 -5.03 13.83
N ARG A 119 -9.35 -6.31 13.66
CA ARG A 119 -9.31 -7.00 12.36
C ARG A 119 -10.64 -6.93 11.62
N ALA A 120 -11.76 -7.18 12.31
CA ALA A 120 -13.09 -7.13 11.71
C ALA A 120 -13.41 -5.73 11.15
N LYS A 121 -13.06 -4.69 11.92
CA LYS A 121 -13.23 -3.30 11.49
C LYS A 121 -12.33 -2.93 10.32
N ASP A 122 -11.07 -3.35 10.33
CA ASP A 122 -10.21 -3.11 9.17
C ASP A 122 -10.79 -3.79 7.91
N GLN A 123 -11.37 -4.98 8.03
CA GLN A 123 -12.02 -5.67 6.90
C GLN A 123 -13.25 -4.90 6.39
N GLU A 124 -14.08 -4.35 7.27
CA GLU A 124 -15.22 -3.49 6.90
C GLU A 124 -14.74 -2.24 6.15
N ILE A 125 -13.63 -1.62 6.60
CA ILE A 125 -13.01 -0.49 5.90
C ILE A 125 -12.49 -0.90 4.52
N LEU A 126 -11.86 -2.08 4.37
CA LEU A 126 -11.43 -2.55 3.04
C LEU A 126 -12.61 -2.69 2.08
N GLU A 127 -13.71 -3.25 2.57
CA GLU A 127 -14.91 -3.45 1.76
C GLU A 127 -15.54 -2.12 1.36
N MET A 128 -15.67 -1.18 2.30
CA MET A 128 -16.13 0.17 2.02
C MET A 128 -15.25 0.85 0.95
N LEU A 129 -13.92 0.74 1.04
CA LEU A 129 -13.00 1.34 0.06
C LEU A 129 -13.18 0.75 -1.35
N ARG A 130 -13.52 -0.53 -1.46
CA ARG A 130 -13.84 -1.15 -2.76
C ARG A 130 -15.16 -0.62 -3.30
N GLN A 131 -16.19 -0.51 -2.46
CA GLN A 131 -17.52 -0.01 -2.84
C GLN A 131 -17.47 1.44 -3.31
N GLU A 132 -16.68 2.28 -2.64
CA GLU A 132 -16.44 3.67 -3.04
C GLU A 132 -15.47 3.78 -4.24
N GLY A 133 -14.91 2.66 -4.70
CA GLY A 133 -13.98 2.58 -5.83
C GLY A 133 -12.61 3.20 -5.57
N VAL A 134 -12.23 3.35 -4.29
CA VAL A 134 -10.90 3.80 -3.86
C VAL A 134 -9.87 2.66 -3.99
N ALA A 135 -10.29 1.43 -3.70
CA ALA A 135 -9.48 0.23 -3.83
C ALA A 135 -9.98 -0.67 -4.97
N GLU A 136 -9.06 -1.41 -5.61
CA GLU A 136 -9.44 -2.40 -6.63
C GLU A 136 -10.07 -3.65 -5.97
N PRO A 137 -11.15 -4.20 -6.57
CA PRO A 137 -11.74 -5.45 -6.13
C PRO A 137 -10.82 -6.67 -6.39
N ASP A 138 -9.94 -6.57 -7.39
CA ASP A 138 -8.96 -7.57 -7.83
C ASP A 138 -7.75 -6.94 -8.56
#